data_AF-A0A973T2L1-F1
#
_entry.id   AF-A0A973T2L1-F1
#
_cell.length_a   1.000
_cell.length_b   1.000
_cell.length_c   1.000
_cell.angle_alpha   90.00
_cell.angle_beta   90.00
_cell.angle_gamma   90.00
#
_symmetry.space_group_name_H-M   'P 1'
#
loop_
_entity.id
_entity.type
_entity.pdbx_description
1 polymer ?
#
loop_
_entity_poly.entity_id
_entity_poly.type
_entity_poly.pdbx_seq_one_letter_code
_entity_poly.pdbx_strand_id
1 'polypeptide(L)'
;AEVVQLYLHDPVATVTRPDVRLIGYQRLELAPGEASRVTFRFHADHSAFTDRTGRRVVEPGALELRLAASSTDVRHTARLTLTGPVREVGADRRLRCETEVEPEAEETA
;
A
#
# COMPACT_ATOMS: atom_id res chain seq x y z
N ALA A 1 21.29 3.70 -3.53
CA ALA A 1 19.84 3.80 -3.70
C ALA A 1 19.13 2.48 -3.46
N GLU A 2 18.23 2.44 -2.49
CA GLU A 2 17.25 1.36 -2.25
C GLU A 2 15.85 1.87 -2.63
N VAL A 3 14.95 1.01 -3.13
CA VAL A 3 13.57 1.40 -3.45
C VAL A 3 12.58 0.48 -2.77
N VAL A 4 11.90 0.99 -1.75
CA VAL A 4 10.82 0.28 -1.06
C VAL A 4 9.53 0.49 -1.82
N GLN A 5 8.84 -0.59 -2.17
CA GLN A 5 7.59 -0.58 -2.93
C GLN A 5 6.46 -1.12 -2.07
N LEU A 6 5.31 -0.44 -2.10
CA LEU A 6 4.08 -0.86 -1.41
C LEU A 6 3.05 -1.32 -2.43
N TYR A 7 2.67 -2.58 -2.32
CA TYR A 7 1.66 -3.22 -3.14
C TYR A 7 0.39 -3.51 -2.35
N LEU A 8 -0.76 -3.27 -2.98
CA LEU A 8 -2.06 -3.75 -2.52
C LEU A 8 -2.38 -5.06 -3.23
N HIS A 9 -2.72 -6.06 -2.44
CA HIS A 9 -3.29 -7.32 -2.89
C HIS A 9 -4.63 -7.55 -2.21
N ASP A 10 -5.62 -8.02 -2.98
CA ASP A 10 -6.95 -8.31 -2.49
C ASP A 10 -7.25 -9.81 -2.73
N PRO A 11 -7.18 -10.64 -1.68
CA PRO A 11 -7.32 -12.08 -1.81
C PRO A 11 -8.77 -12.54 -2.02
N VAL A 12 -9.78 -11.73 -1.66
CA VAL A 12 -11.20 -12.13 -1.71
C VAL A 12 -12.05 -10.95 -2.15
N ALA A 13 -12.23 -10.83 -3.47
CA ALA A 13 -13.05 -9.78 -4.05
C ALA A 13 -14.28 -10.35 -4.78
N THR A 14 -15.41 -9.64 -4.65
CA THR A 14 -16.70 -9.90 -5.36
C THR A 14 -16.56 -9.86 -6.90
N VAL A 15 -15.45 -9.28 -7.38
CA VAL A 15 -15.06 -9.16 -8.79
C VAL A 15 -13.55 -9.42 -8.86
N THR A 16 -13.06 -10.10 -9.90
CA THR A 16 -11.62 -10.33 -10.11
C THR A 16 -10.85 -8.99 -10.13
N ARG A 17 -9.86 -8.85 -9.25
CA ARG A 17 -8.97 -7.67 -9.16
C ARG A 17 -7.56 -8.05 -9.61
N PRO A 18 -6.72 -7.09 -10.06
CA PRO A 18 -5.31 -7.38 -10.36
C PRO A 18 -4.60 -7.97 -9.13
N ASP A 19 -3.86 -9.06 -9.33
CA ASP A 19 -3.19 -9.78 -8.25
C ASP A 19 -2.13 -8.93 -7.53
N VAL A 20 -1.55 -7.93 -8.20
CA VAL A 20 -0.52 -7.06 -7.63
C VAL A 20 -0.72 -5.64 -8.15
N ARG A 21 -1.00 -4.68 -7.26
CA ARG A 21 -1.15 -3.25 -7.62
C ARG A 21 -0.19 -2.38 -6.82
N LEU A 22 0.76 -1.72 -7.49
CA LEU A 22 1.64 -0.74 -6.85
C LEU A 22 0.80 0.47 -6.42
N ILE A 23 0.84 0.81 -5.13
CA ILE A 23 0.09 1.96 -4.56
C ILE A 23 1.00 3.04 -3.97
N GLY A 24 2.28 2.73 -3.75
CA GLY A 24 3.28 3.68 -3.29
C GLY A 24 4.70 3.14 -3.46
N TYR A 25 5.68 4.03 -3.50
CA TYR A 25 7.10 3.68 -3.46
C TYR A 25 7.90 4.80 -2.81
N GLN A 26 9.05 4.46 -2.22
CA GLN A 26 10.00 5.43 -1.66
C GLN A 26 11.42 5.01 -2.04
N ARG A 27 12.16 5.93 -2.66
CA ARG A 27 13.60 5.76 -2.90
C ARG A 27 14.38 6.33 -1.71
N LEU A 28 15.38 5.59 -1.26
CA LEU A 28 16.29 5.97 -0.17
C LEU A 28 17.71 5.98 -0.70
N GLU A 29 18.50 6.97 -0.29
CA GLU A 29 19.95 6.91 -0.37
C GLU A 29 20.46 6.63 1.04
N LEU A 30 21.13 5.49 1.20
CA LEU A 30 21.69 5.03 2.47
C LEU A 30 23.17 4.73 2.23
N ALA A 31 24.05 5.23 3.09
CA ALA A 31 25.43 4.81 3.13
C ALA A 31 25.55 3.39 3.72
N PRO A 32 26.68 2.69 3.53
CA PRO A 32 26.90 1.40 4.17
C PRO A 32 26.76 1.51 5.69
N GLY A 33 25.87 0.70 6.28
CA GLY A 33 25.61 0.70 7.73
C GLY A 33 24.44 1.60 8.16
N GLU A 34 23.96 2.50 7.31
CA GLU A 34 22.82 3.36 7.63
C GLU A 34 21.48 2.64 7.49
N ALA A 35 20.52 3.06 8.32
CA ALA A 35 19.13 2.62 8.24
C ALA A 35 18.18 3.82 8.29
N SER A 36 16.98 3.65 7.74
CA SER A 36 15.91 4.64 7.82
C SER A 36 14.57 3.95 7.89
N ARG A 37 13.68 4.51 8.70
CA ARG A 37 12.28 4.11 8.81
C ARG A 37 11.47 4.80 7.73
N VAL A 38 10.77 4.01 6.92
CA VAL A 38 9.80 4.52 5.94
C VAL A 38 8.39 4.23 6.43
N THR A 39 7.58 5.27 6.51
CA THR A 39 6.16 5.18 6.86
C THR A 39 5.32 5.44 5.61
N PHE A 40 4.49 4.46 5.22
CA PHE A 40 3.50 4.60 4.16
C PHE A 40 2.12 4.88 4.75
N ARG A 41 1.46 5.95 4.30
CA ARG A 41 0.10 6.28 4.72
C ARG A 41 -0.93 5.70 3.77
N PHE A 42 -1.42 4.50 4.10
CA PHE A 42 -2.47 3.85 3.33
C PHE A 42 -3.86 4.43 3.67
N HIS A 43 -4.53 4.99 2.67
CA HIS A 43 -5.96 5.33 2.74
C HIS A 43 -6.83 4.28 2.05
N ALA A 44 -8.04 4.04 2.57
CA ALA A 44 -8.98 3.06 2.01
C ALA A 44 -9.35 3.32 0.53
N ASP A 45 -9.27 4.57 0.06
CA ASP A 45 -9.52 4.91 -1.36
C ASP A 45 -8.56 4.18 -2.33
N HIS A 46 -7.39 3.73 -1.87
CA HIS A 46 -6.48 2.92 -2.69
C HIS A 46 -7.05 1.56 -3.06
N SER A 47 -7.95 1.00 -2.24
CA SER A 47 -8.67 -0.25 -2.55
C SER A 47 -9.90 -0.04 -3.44
N ALA A 48 -10.21 1.20 -3.82
CA ALA A 48 -11.37 1.49 -4.65
C ALA A 48 -11.24 0.86 -6.04
N PHE A 49 -12.32 0.30 -6.54
CA PHE A 49 -12.45 -0.32 -7.86
C PHE A 49 -13.81 0.02 -8.48
N THR A 50 -13.96 -0.20 -9.78
CA THR A 50 -15.24 0.02 -10.47
C THR A 50 -16.08 -1.25 -10.38
N ASP A 51 -17.27 -1.15 -9.80
CA ASP A 51 -18.19 -2.28 -9.66
C ASP A 51 -18.95 -2.58 -10.96
N ARG A 52 -19.84 -3.59 -10.92
CA ARG A 52 -20.66 -4.00 -12.08
C ARG A 52 -21.69 -2.95 -12.51
N THR A 53 -21.97 -1.96 -11.67
CA THR A 53 -22.87 -0.84 -11.97
C THR A 53 -22.13 0.35 -12.57
N GLY A 54 -20.81 0.24 -12.76
CA GLY A 54 -19.98 1.31 -13.30
C GLY A 54 -19.57 2.37 -12.27
N ARG A 55 -19.86 2.14 -10.98
CA ARG A 55 -19.55 3.08 -9.90
C ARG A 55 -18.22 2.74 -9.26
N ARG A 56 -17.46 3.77 -8.87
CA ARG A 56 -16.19 3.59 -8.15
C ARG A 56 -16.49 3.44 -6.67
N VAL A 57 -16.20 2.28 -6.09
CA VAL A 57 -16.57 1.94 -4.71
C VAL A 57 -15.41 1.35 -3.93
N VAL A 58 -15.48 1.49 -2.60
CA VAL A 58 -14.67 0.79 -1.61
C VAL A 58 -15.59 -0.17 -0.87
N GLU A 59 -15.22 -1.45 -0.81
CA GLU A 59 -15.97 -2.50 -0.13
C GLU A 59 -15.21 -2.98 1.13
N PRO A 60 -15.89 -3.37 2.21
CA PRO A 60 -15.26 -4.06 3.32
C PRO A 60 -14.72 -5.43 2.86
N GLY A 61 -13.65 -5.89 3.49
CA GLY A 61 -13.03 -7.15 3.10
C GLY A 61 -11.60 -7.30 3.59
N ALA A 62 -11.03 -8.49 3.37
CA ALA A 62 -9.63 -8.75 3.66
C ALA A 62 -8.74 -8.08 2.61
N LEU A 63 -7.64 -7.48 3.05
CA LEU A 63 -6.62 -6.89 2.19
C LEU A 63 -5.24 -7.31 2.69
N GLU A 64 -4.29 -7.40 1.76
CA GLU A 64 -2.88 -7.55 2.08
C GLU A 64 -2.09 -6.35 1.53
N LEU A 65 -1.33 -5.71 2.41
CA LEU A 65 -0.34 -4.72 2.05
C LEU A 65 1.04 -5.38 2.04
N ARG A 66 1.72 -5.36 0.89
CA ARG A 66 2.99 -6.04 0.68
C ARG A 66 4.10 -5.02 0.47
N LEU A 67 5.07 -5.00 1.37
CA LEU A 67 6.30 -4.23 1.21
C LEU A 67 7.33 -5.11 0.50
N ALA A 68 7.90 -4.60 -0.58
CA ALA A 68 8.69 -5.38 -1.51
C ALA A 68 9.84 -4.57 -2.12
N ALA A 69 10.91 -5.26 -2.54
CA ALA A 69 11.99 -4.66 -3.33
C ALA A 69 11.66 -4.66 -4.84
N SER A 70 10.74 -5.53 -5.26
CA SER A 70 10.17 -5.57 -6.61
C SER A 70 8.79 -6.25 -6.58
N SER A 71 8.05 -6.25 -7.68
CA SER A 71 6.74 -6.93 -7.75
C SER A 71 6.78 -8.43 -7.46
N THR A 72 7.96 -9.06 -7.54
CA THR A 72 8.18 -10.49 -7.28
C THR A 72 9.00 -10.78 -6.02
N ASP A 73 9.50 -9.74 -5.32
CA ASP A 73 10.37 -9.87 -4.15
C ASP A 73 9.74 -9.19 -2.92
N VAL A 74 8.70 -9.83 -2.39
CA VAL A 74 7.98 -9.38 -1.19
C VAL A 74 8.79 -9.70 0.06
N ARG A 75 9.08 -8.67 0.87
CA ARG A 75 9.86 -8.78 2.11
C ARG A 75 8.99 -8.76 3.36
N HIS A 76 7.84 -8.09 3.30
CA HIS A 76 6.89 -8.06 4.41
C HIS A 76 5.46 -7.99 3.90
N THR A 77 4.53 -8.64 4.63
CA THR A 77 3.09 -8.61 4.32
C THR A 77 2.30 -8.28 5.57
N ALA A 78 1.58 -7.16 5.54
CA ALA A 78 0.62 -6.77 6.56
C ALA A 78 -0.79 -7.16 6.09
N ARG A 79 -1.47 -8.02 6.85
CA ARG A 79 -2.85 -8.42 6.60
C ARG A 79 -3.78 -7.54 7.40
N LEU A 80 -4.83 -7.03 6.76
CA LEU A 80 -5.81 -6.16 7.41
C LEU A 80 -7.23 -6.45 6.92
N THR A 81 -8.21 -6.03 7.69
CA THR A 81 -9.62 -6.11 7.33
C THR A 81 -10.19 -4.71 7.25
N LEU A 82 -10.66 -4.33 6.07
CA LEU A 82 -11.39 -3.09 5.87
C LEU A 82 -12.83 -3.29 6.36
N THR A 83 -13.29 -2.43 7.24
CA THR A 83 -14.61 -2.50 7.87
C THR A 83 -15.48 -1.32 7.48
N GLY A 84 -16.80 -1.46 7.66
CA GLY A 84 -17.77 -0.41 7.37
C GLY A 84 -18.65 -0.74 6.15
N PRO A 85 -19.59 0.15 5.80
CA PRO A 85 -20.44 -0.04 4.63
C PRO A 85 -19.66 0.17 3.33
N VAL A 86 -20.23 -0.32 2.23
CA VAL A 86 -19.75 0.04 0.88
C VAL A 86 -19.85 1.56 0.72
N ARG A 87 -18.76 2.18 0.26
CA ARG A 87 -18.68 3.63 0.06
C ARG A 87 -18.34 3.95 -1.39
N GLU A 88 -19.20 4.73 -2.04
CA GLU A 88 -18.90 5.32 -3.34
C GLU A 88 -17.88 6.45 -3.19
N VAL A 89 -16.90 6.51 -4.09
CA VAL A 89 -15.82 7.50 -4.04
C VAL A 89 -15.82 8.39 -5.27
N GLY A 90 -15.72 9.69 -5.05
CA GLY A 90 -15.77 10.72 -6.09
C GLY A 90 -14.41 11.08 -6.67
N ALA A 91 -14.35 12.28 -7.26
CA ALA A 91 -13.13 12.88 -7.80
C ALA A 91 -12.14 13.34 -6.72
N ASP A 92 -12.62 13.51 -5.49
CA ASP A 92 -11.89 13.92 -4.29
C ASP A 92 -11.11 12.78 -3.60
N ARG A 93 -11.21 11.56 -4.13
CA ARG A 93 -10.54 10.37 -3.58
C ARG A 93 -9.03 10.53 -3.47
N ARG A 94 -8.45 9.98 -2.41
CA ARG A 94 -6.99 9.98 -2.19
C ARG A 94 -6.33 8.92 -3.06
N LEU A 95 -5.63 9.39 -4.11
CA LEU A 95 -4.92 8.52 -5.05
C LEU A 95 -3.45 8.28 -4.70
N ARG A 96 -2.85 9.17 -3.90
CA ARG A 96 -1.43 9.10 -3.51
C ARG A 96 -1.28 8.50 -2.13
N CYS A 97 -0.44 7.49 -2.01
CA CYS A 97 0.04 7.00 -0.73
C CYS A 97 1.23 7.88 -0.35
N GLU A 98 1.04 8.73 0.66
CA GLU A 98 2.11 9.58 1.17
C GLU A 98 3.14 8.73 1.90
N THR A 99 4.40 9.14 1.77
CA THR A 99 5.54 8.50 2.42
C THR A 99 6.29 9.50 3.27
N GLU A 100 6.75 9.04 4.43
CA GLU A 100 7.63 9.79 5.33
C GLU A 100 8.87 8.94 5.60
N VAL A 101 10.03 9.59 5.66
CA VAL A 101 11.31 8.94 5.91
C VAL A 101 11.95 9.57 7.13
N GLU A 102 12.27 8.74 8.10
CA GLU A 102 12.95 9.14 9.33
C GLU A 102 14.27 8.35 9.39
N PRO A 103 15.43 9.01 9.55
CA PRO A 103 16.68 8.29 9.74
C PRO A 103 16.61 7.49 11.04
N GLU A 104 17.08 6.25 11.00
CA GLU A 104 17.22 5.45 12.22
C GLU A 104 18.58 5.84 12.83
N ALA A 105 18.56 6.43 14.03
CA ALA A 105 19.79 6.77 14.71
C ALA A 105 20.59 5.49 14.95
N GLU A 106 21.89 5.51 14.63
CA GLU A 106 22.80 4.40 14.93
C GLU A 106 22.64 4.03 16.41
N GLU A 107 22.10 2.83 16.66
CA GLU A 107 22.12 2.24 17.99
C GLU A 107 23.59 1.96 18.31
N THR A 108 24.23 2.94 18.97
CA THR A 108 25.62 2.85 19.40
C THR A 108 25.71 1.75 20.45
N ALA A 109 26.09 0.55 20.02
CA ALA A 109 26.43 -0.58 20.88
C ALA A 109 27.89 -0.49 21.35
#